data_AF-D7AAB5-F1
#
_entry.id   AF-D7AAB5-F1
#
_cell.length_a   1.000
_cell.length_b   1.000
_cell.length_c   1.000
_cell.angle_alpha   90.00
_cell.angle_beta   90.00
_cell.angle_gamma   90.00
#
_symmetry.space_group_name_H-M   'P 1'
#
loop_
_entity.id
_entity.type
_entity.pdbx_description
1 polymer ?
#
loop_
_entity_poly.entity_id
_entity_poly.type
_entity_poly.pdbx_seq_one_letter_code
_entity_poly.pdbx_strand_id
1 'polypeptide(L)'
;MLPDVLPRATRTVLNYLTSSPRPVRLIVYGRHSADWNTALAPDAPVWNVIGQVGEVMVLPHEAPLPPSRSGWRTLILPLMEPHILACARDRHEGLMPSHHAVRTLADKALFAYYAESHGLGRLCPPRFASTSEAALPCVVKRHDLNGGCGVEIAESIEGLAELSGIEPWKGHPVLLQGYEPSPAQYVTHAVCRSGRILSQVTYRQTLADGARIRRWNTALVQERVSPAAAWLDGIERFLRPLSYSGPCCVDYIARADGSLCVFEINPRLGGSLMMPENVGDLGALLRTLLRFARPLATG
;
A
#
# COMPACT_ATOMS: atom_id res chain seq x y z
N MET A 1 -1.81 55.87 -22.40
CA MET A 1 -1.58 54.60 -23.11
C MET A 1 -0.36 53.92 -22.48
N LEU A 2 -0.59 52.91 -21.64
CA LEU A 2 0.44 52.05 -21.05
C LEU A 2 0.21 50.63 -21.60
N PRO A 3 1.24 49.89 -22.00
CA PRO A 3 1.06 48.61 -22.67
C PRO A 3 0.75 47.51 -21.66
N ASP A 4 -0.39 46.87 -21.88
CA ASP A 4 -0.91 45.70 -21.19
C ASP A 4 -0.21 44.45 -21.73
N VAL A 5 0.89 44.04 -21.09
CA VAL A 5 1.60 42.80 -21.43
C VAL A 5 1.91 42.03 -20.16
N LEU A 6 0.89 41.36 -19.62
CA LEU A 6 1.12 40.25 -18.70
C LEU A 6 1.59 39.00 -19.49
N PRO A 7 2.63 38.28 -19.03
CA PRO A 7 3.14 37.09 -19.70
C PRO A 7 2.08 36.00 -19.88
N ARG A 8 2.10 35.29 -21.02
CA ARG A 8 1.22 34.14 -21.32
C ARG A 8 1.20 33.07 -20.20
N ALA A 9 2.28 32.94 -19.43
CA ALA A 9 2.39 31.99 -18.31
C ALA A 9 1.44 32.31 -17.15
N THR A 10 1.11 33.59 -16.93
CA THR A 10 0.24 34.02 -15.81
C THR A 10 -1.24 33.75 -16.11
N ARG A 11 -1.63 33.69 -17.39
CA ARG A 11 -3.02 33.41 -17.82
C ARG A 11 -3.43 31.95 -17.62
N THR A 12 -2.49 31.01 -17.74
CA THR A 12 -2.76 29.57 -17.52
C THR A 12 -2.94 29.23 -16.05
N VAL A 13 -2.29 29.96 -15.14
CA VAL A 13 -2.43 29.76 -13.69
C VAL A 13 -3.74 30.36 -13.16
N LEU A 14 -4.20 31.49 -13.71
CA LEU A 14 -5.45 32.13 -13.31
C LEU A 14 -6.71 31.38 -13.78
N ASN A 15 -6.69 30.73 -14.94
CA ASN A 15 -7.84 29.93 -15.41
C ASN A 15 -8.02 28.60 -14.65
N TYR A 16 -7.00 28.10 -13.95
CA TYR A 16 -7.13 26.93 -13.07
C TYR A 16 -7.82 27.27 -11.73
N LEU A 17 -7.90 28.56 -11.37
CA LEU A 17 -8.45 29.04 -10.11
C LEU A 17 -9.92 29.49 -10.21
N THR A 18 -10.50 29.54 -11.41
CA THR A 18 -11.86 30.07 -11.65
C THR A 18 -12.88 29.03 -12.14
N SER A 19 -12.46 27.83 -12.54
CA SER A 19 -13.41 26.76 -12.87
C SER A 19 -13.81 26.00 -11.61
N SER A 20 -15.11 25.92 -11.33
CA SER A 20 -15.63 24.99 -10.32
C SER A 20 -15.04 23.59 -10.55
N PRO A 21 -14.59 22.88 -9.49
CA PRO A 21 -14.02 21.56 -9.65
C PRO A 21 -15.03 20.65 -10.33
N ARG A 22 -14.63 20.00 -11.44
CA ARG A 22 -15.48 19.04 -12.15
C ARG A 22 -15.87 17.92 -11.19
N PRO A 23 -17.13 17.47 -11.19
CA PRO A 23 -17.54 16.33 -10.38
C PRO A 23 -16.73 15.08 -10.76
N VAL A 24 -16.43 14.26 -9.75
CA VAL A 24 -15.65 13.04 -9.92
C VAL A 24 -16.58 11.82 -9.94
N ARG A 25 -16.45 11.01 -10.98
CA ARG A 25 -16.89 9.62 -11.01
C ARG A 25 -15.72 8.75 -10.56
N LEU A 26 -15.87 8.04 -9.46
CA LEU A 26 -14.88 7.08 -8.97
C LEU A 26 -15.28 5.67 -9.40
N ILE A 27 -14.34 4.93 -9.98
CA ILE A 27 -14.49 3.52 -10.30
C ILE A 27 -13.63 2.73 -9.31
N VAL A 28 -14.27 2.05 -8.38
CA VAL A 28 -13.64 1.04 -7.53
C VAL A 28 -13.51 -0.24 -8.36
N TYR A 29 -12.28 -0.62 -8.68
CA TYR A 29 -12.00 -1.68 -9.66
C TYR A 29 -11.46 -2.94 -8.97
N GLY A 30 -12.21 -4.02 -9.09
CA GLY A 30 -11.98 -5.31 -8.43
C GLY A 30 -12.83 -5.52 -7.17
N ARG A 31 -12.57 -6.63 -6.48
CA ARG A 31 -13.22 -7.00 -5.20
C ARG A 31 -12.18 -7.42 -4.18
N HIS A 32 -12.44 -7.19 -2.90
CA HIS A 32 -11.62 -7.72 -1.82
C HIS A 32 -12.52 -8.36 -0.76
N SER A 33 -12.17 -8.24 0.52
CA SER A 33 -12.93 -8.82 1.63
C SER A 33 -14.21 -8.03 1.87
N ALA A 34 -15.10 -8.56 2.71
CA ALA A 34 -16.35 -7.91 3.06
C ALA A 34 -16.11 -6.47 3.57
N ASP A 35 -15.12 -6.27 4.45
CA ASP A 35 -14.83 -4.96 5.04
C ASP A 35 -14.44 -3.92 3.98
N TRP A 36 -13.65 -4.31 2.98
CA TRP A 36 -13.28 -3.45 1.86
C TRP A 36 -14.47 -3.11 0.99
N ASN A 37 -15.28 -4.12 0.66
CA ASN A 37 -16.45 -3.93 -0.19
C ASN A 37 -17.47 -3.03 0.50
N THR A 38 -17.59 -3.10 1.83
CA THR A 38 -18.44 -2.21 2.64
C THR A 38 -17.84 -0.80 2.74
N ALA A 39 -16.56 -0.66 3.07
CA ALA A 39 -15.91 0.64 3.27
C ALA A 39 -15.82 1.48 1.99
N LEU A 40 -15.89 0.84 0.82
CA LEU A 40 -15.81 1.48 -0.49
C LEU A 40 -17.08 1.27 -1.35
N ALA A 41 -18.17 0.78 -0.75
CA ALA A 41 -19.48 0.66 -1.41
C ALA A 41 -19.97 2.03 -1.90
N PRO A 42 -20.84 2.13 -2.92
CA PRO A 42 -21.27 3.41 -3.46
C PRO A 42 -21.91 4.38 -2.44
N ASP A 43 -22.55 3.84 -1.41
CA ASP A 43 -23.21 4.55 -0.31
C ASP A 43 -22.33 4.67 0.95
N ALA A 44 -21.05 4.25 0.89
CA ALA A 44 -20.17 4.23 2.04
C ALA A 44 -19.94 5.64 2.61
N PRO A 45 -19.89 5.81 3.95
CA PRO A 45 -19.75 7.13 4.58
C PRO A 45 -18.50 7.91 4.18
N VAL A 46 -17.45 7.23 3.72
CA VAL A 46 -16.20 7.86 3.31
C VAL A 46 -16.38 8.85 2.16
N TRP A 47 -17.35 8.63 1.27
CA TRP A 47 -17.59 9.51 0.12
C TRP A 47 -18.16 10.86 0.54
N ASN A 48 -18.95 10.90 1.62
CA ASN A 48 -19.47 12.13 2.21
C ASN A 48 -18.35 12.99 2.81
N VAL A 49 -17.32 12.34 3.38
CA VAL A 49 -16.16 13.06 3.94
C VAL A 49 -15.38 13.77 2.84
N ILE A 50 -15.23 13.15 1.66
CA ILE A 50 -14.44 13.69 0.56
C ILE A 50 -15.13 14.87 -0.14
N GLY A 51 -16.45 14.78 -0.34
CA GLY A 51 -17.30 15.86 -0.87
C GLY A 51 -17.16 16.21 -2.36
N GLN A 52 -16.15 15.67 -3.07
CA GLN A 52 -15.93 15.91 -4.50
C GLN A 52 -16.43 14.77 -5.41
N VAL A 53 -16.81 13.64 -4.82
CA VAL A 53 -17.24 12.45 -5.53
C VAL A 53 -18.75 12.53 -5.76
N GLY A 54 -19.16 12.63 -7.03
CA GLY A 54 -20.57 12.69 -7.41
C GLY A 54 -21.15 11.32 -7.80
N GLU A 55 -20.30 10.33 -8.06
CA GLU A 55 -20.72 8.97 -8.42
C GLU A 55 -19.62 7.98 -8.05
N VAL A 56 -20.00 6.82 -7.50
CA VAL A 56 -19.10 5.71 -7.22
C VAL A 56 -19.64 4.47 -7.93
N MET A 57 -18.81 3.82 -8.72
CA MET A 57 -19.11 2.55 -9.39
C MET A 57 -18.17 1.47 -8.86
N VAL A 58 -18.71 0.32 -8.47
CA VAL A 58 -17.91 -0.85 -8.13
C VAL A 58 -17.98 -1.84 -9.28
N LEU A 59 -16.84 -2.16 -9.88
CA LEU A 59 -16.75 -3.07 -11.02
C LEU A 59 -15.90 -4.29 -10.65
N PRO A 60 -16.31 -5.52 -11.02
CA PRO A 60 -15.38 -6.64 -10.98
C PRO A 60 -14.23 -6.39 -11.97
N HIS A 61 -13.06 -6.97 -11.70
CA HIS A 61 -11.86 -6.68 -12.51
C HIS A 61 -11.96 -7.19 -13.96
N GLU A 62 -12.88 -8.11 -14.25
CA GLU A 62 -13.12 -8.60 -15.61
C GLU A 62 -14.10 -7.70 -16.40
N ALA A 63 -14.81 -6.79 -15.72
CA ALA A 63 -15.76 -5.92 -16.40
C ALA A 63 -15.04 -4.84 -17.22
N PRO A 64 -15.57 -4.49 -18.40
CA PRO A 64 -15.05 -3.39 -19.19
C PRO A 64 -15.22 -2.07 -18.43
N LEU A 65 -14.22 -1.20 -18.51
CA LEU A 65 -14.31 0.15 -17.96
C LEU A 65 -15.33 0.98 -18.77
N PRO A 66 -16.26 1.69 -18.10
CA PRO A 66 -17.22 2.55 -18.76
C PRO A 66 -16.52 3.71 -19.48
N PRO A 67 -17.12 4.27 -20.56
CA PRO A 67 -16.52 5.41 -21.24
C PRO A 67 -16.44 6.64 -20.33
N SER A 68 -15.48 7.52 -20.64
CA SER A 68 -15.35 8.82 -19.98
C SER A 68 -16.61 9.67 -20.21
N ARG A 69 -17.07 10.36 -19.16
CA ARG A 69 -18.28 11.20 -19.20
C ARG A 69 -17.89 12.66 -19.39
N SER A 70 -18.45 13.32 -20.41
CA SER A 70 -18.20 14.74 -20.66
C SER A 70 -18.56 15.59 -19.44
N GLY A 71 -17.72 16.57 -19.10
CA GLY A 71 -17.88 17.43 -17.92
C GLY A 71 -17.47 16.80 -16.58
N TRP A 72 -17.13 15.51 -16.55
CA TRP A 72 -16.72 14.78 -15.35
C TRP A 72 -15.24 14.40 -15.42
N ARG A 73 -14.63 14.19 -14.25
CA ARG A 73 -13.39 13.42 -14.13
C ARG A 73 -13.76 11.98 -13.83
N THR A 74 -13.17 11.02 -14.52
CA THR A 74 -13.30 9.59 -14.19
C THR A 74 -11.99 9.10 -13.62
N LEU A 75 -12.01 8.58 -12.38
CA LEU A 75 -10.84 8.08 -11.69
C LEU A 75 -11.00 6.60 -11.38
N ILE A 76 -9.94 5.80 -11.60
CA ILE A 76 -9.93 4.39 -11.22
C ILE A 76 -9.14 4.19 -9.92
N LEU A 77 -9.75 3.46 -8.99
CA LEU A 77 -9.14 2.97 -7.76
C LEU A 77 -9.13 1.42 -7.79
N PRO A 78 -8.05 0.79 -8.29
CA PRO A 78 -7.90 -0.66 -8.18
C PRO A 78 -7.68 -1.08 -6.73
N LEU A 79 -8.32 -2.18 -6.31
CA LEU A 79 -8.29 -2.59 -4.89
C LEU A 79 -7.09 -3.43 -4.49
N MET A 80 -6.56 -4.23 -5.41
CA MET A 80 -5.51 -5.21 -5.13
C MET A 80 -4.49 -5.26 -6.27
N GLU A 81 -3.36 -5.89 -6.01
CA GLU A 81 -2.25 -6.06 -6.92
C GLU A 81 -2.68 -6.66 -8.27
N PRO A 82 -3.48 -7.75 -8.32
CA PRO A 82 -4.00 -8.25 -9.60
C PRO A 82 -4.89 -7.23 -10.34
N HIS A 83 -5.68 -6.44 -9.61
CA HIS A 83 -6.52 -5.40 -10.21
C HIS A 83 -5.70 -4.24 -10.76
N ILE A 84 -4.61 -3.86 -10.09
CA ILE A 84 -3.69 -2.83 -10.59
C ILE A 84 -3.03 -3.29 -11.90
N LEU A 85 -2.68 -4.58 -11.99
CA LEU A 85 -2.06 -5.17 -13.17
C LEU A 85 -3.05 -5.36 -14.34
N ALA A 86 -4.33 -5.62 -14.04
CA ALA A 86 -5.38 -5.80 -15.05
C ALA A 86 -5.98 -4.47 -15.55
N CYS A 87 -5.85 -3.39 -14.78
CA CYS A 87 -6.48 -2.11 -15.07
C CYS A 87 -5.89 -1.45 -16.33
N ALA A 88 -6.74 -1.14 -17.31
CA ALA A 88 -6.35 -0.35 -18.47
C ALA A 88 -5.94 1.08 -18.06
N ARG A 89 -4.84 1.58 -18.64
CA ARG A 89 -4.18 2.84 -18.26
C ARG A 89 -4.35 3.97 -19.28
N ASP A 90 -5.15 3.78 -20.32
CA ASP A 90 -5.22 4.70 -21.48
C ASP A 90 -6.46 5.62 -21.46
N ARG A 91 -7.45 5.35 -20.59
CA ARG A 91 -8.79 5.98 -20.70
C ARG A 91 -9.17 6.92 -19.57
N HIS A 92 -8.61 6.72 -18.38
CA HIS A 92 -9.07 7.39 -17.16
C HIS A 92 -7.92 7.93 -16.34
N GLU A 93 -8.26 8.75 -15.35
CA GLU A 93 -7.29 9.25 -14.40
C GLU A 93 -7.01 8.22 -13.31
N GLY A 94 -5.80 8.28 -12.75
CA GLY A 94 -5.43 7.49 -11.60
C GLY A 94 -4.13 8.00 -10.98
N LEU A 95 -3.87 7.53 -9.77
CA LEU A 95 -2.56 7.60 -9.15
C LEU A 95 -2.22 6.17 -8.71
N MET A 96 -1.53 5.45 -9.58
CA MET A 96 -1.34 4.00 -9.48
C MET A 96 0.12 3.64 -9.74
N PRO A 97 0.64 2.60 -9.06
CA PRO A 97 2.04 2.21 -9.24
C PRO A 97 2.27 1.61 -10.62
N SER A 98 3.50 1.59 -11.10
CA SER A 98 3.85 0.88 -12.34
C SER A 98 3.70 -0.63 -12.15
N HIS A 99 3.54 -1.39 -13.25
CA HIS A 99 3.50 -2.85 -13.16
C HIS A 99 4.79 -3.42 -12.57
N HIS A 100 5.94 -2.81 -12.88
CA HIS A 100 7.22 -3.16 -12.27
C HIS A 100 7.17 -2.99 -10.75
N ALA A 101 6.75 -1.82 -10.25
CA ALA A 101 6.66 -1.57 -8.82
C ALA A 101 5.70 -2.54 -8.11
N VAL A 102 4.53 -2.84 -8.71
CA VAL A 102 3.59 -3.82 -8.14
C VAL A 102 4.23 -5.19 -8.01
N ARG A 103 4.84 -5.71 -9.09
CA ARG A 103 5.47 -7.03 -9.10
C ARG A 103 6.62 -7.11 -8.09
N THR A 104 7.45 -6.07 -8.03
CA THR A 104 8.59 -6.01 -7.10
C THR A 104 8.15 -5.99 -5.64
N LEU A 105 7.09 -5.25 -5.30
CA LEU A 105 6.68 -5.06 -3.91
C LEU A 105 5.70 -6.15 -3.41
N ALA A 106 4.89 -6.73 -4.29
CA ALA A 106 3.89 -7.74 -3.92
C ALA A 106 4.50 -9.13 -3.67
N ASP A 107 5.60 -9.46 -4.36
CA ASP A 107 6.31 -10.72 -4.19
C ASP A 107 7.41 -10.57 -3.13
N LYS A 108 7.35 -11.39 -2.08
CA LYS A 108 8.27 -11.26 -0.93
C LYS A 108 9.73 -11.54 -1.30
N ALA A 109 9.99 -12.43 -2.26
CA ALA A 109 11.34 -12.72 -2.71
C ALA A 109 11.89 -11.59 -3.59
N LEU A 110 11.09 -11.07 -4.51
CA LEU A 110 11.47 -9.92 -5.33
C LEU A 110 11.68 -8.68 -4.48
N PHE A 111 10.86 -8.44 -3.46
CA PHE A 111 11.05 -7.35 -2.50
C PHE A 111 12.36 -7.49 -1.73
N ALA A 112 12.69 -8.70 -1.24
CA ALA A 112 13.94 -8.94 -0.52
C ALA A 112 15.16 -8.69 -1.42
N TYR A 113 15.17 -9.21 -2.65
CA TYR A 113 16.23 -8.97 -3.62
C TYR A 113 16.33 -7.48 -4.00
N TYR A 114 15.20 -6.81 -4.17
CA TYR A 114 15.15 -5.37 -4.41
C TYR A 114 15.79 -4.58 -3.27
N ALA A 115 15.46 -4.91 -2.01
CA ALA A 115 16.01 -4.26 -0.84
C ALA A 115 17.54 -4.43 -0.77
N GLU A 116 18.04 -5.64 -1.00
CA GLU A 116 19.49 -5.90 -1.04
C GLU A 116 20.20 -5.14 -2.15
N SER A 117 19.71 -5.23 -3.39
CA SER A 117 20.33 -4.58 -4.55
C SER A 117 20.37 -3.05 -4.47
N HIS A 118 19.49 -2.44 -3.67
CA HIS A 118 19.45 -0.99 -3.44
C HIS A 118 20.11 -0.54 -2.12
N GLY A 119 20.85 -1.43 -1.45
CA GLY A 119 21.53 -1.10 -0.18
C GLY A 119 20.56 -0.80 0.97
N LEU A 120 19.35 -1.34 0.90
CA LEU A 120 18.27 -1.19 1.89
C LEU A 120 18.15 -2.41 2.80
N GLY A 121 18.95 -3.46 2.61
CA GLY A 121 18.88 -4.69 3.42
C GLY A 121 18.94 -4.46 4.94
N ARG A 122 19.68 -3.43 5.40
CA ARG A 122 19.73 -3.05 6.83
C ARG A 122 18.40 -2.53 7.39
N LEU A 123 17.49 -2.09 6.52
CA LEU A 123 16.14 -1.64 6.86
C LEU A 123 15.11 -2.77 6.74
N CYS A 124 15.54 -4.00 6.55
CA CYS A 124 14.71 -5.21 6.54
C CYS A 124 15.25 -6.20 7.59
N PRO A 125 14.48 -7.25 7.93
CA PRO A 125 15.03 -8.40 8.62
C PRO A 125 16.19 -9.01 7.82
N PRO A 126 17.23 -9.54 8.48
CA PRO A 126 18.30 -10.25 7.78
C PRO A 126 17.72 -11.46 7.04
N ARG A 127 18.20 -11.75 5.84
CA ARG A 127 17.78 -12.90 5.03
C ARG A 127 18.78 -14.03 5.18
N PHE A 128 18.27 -15.26 5.16
CA PHE A 128 19.10 -16.46 5.08
C PHE A 128 18.97 -17.08 3.69
N ALA A 129 20.10 -17.49 3.09
CA ALA A 129 20.09 -18.09 1.75
C ALA A 129 19.59 -19.53 1.77
N SER A 130 19.74 -20.22 2.90
CA SER A 130 19.35 -21.62 3.08
C SER A 130 18.94 -21.89 4.54
N THR A 131 18.34 -23.07 4.76
CA THR A 131 17.99 -23.54 6.10
C THR A 131 19.20 -23.76 7.00
N SER A 132 20.34 -24.19 6.43
CA SER A 132 21.58 -24.43 7.18
C SER A 132 22.27 -23.15 7.64
N GLU A 133 21.99 -22.02 6.98
CA GLU A 133 22.53 -20.70 7.34
C GLU A 133 21.59 -19.89 8.24
N ALA A 134 20.41 -20.43 8.56
CA ALA A 134 19.41 -19.71 9.32
C ALA A 134 19.80 -19.58 10.80
N ALA A 135 19.87 -18.34 11.30
CA ALA A 135 19.95 -18.07 12.72
C ALA A 135 18.54 -18.10 13.34
N LEU A 136 18.41 -18.78 14.47
CA LEU A 136 17.13 -19.01 15.14
C LEU A 136 16.90 -18.02 16.31
N PRO A 137 15.65 -17.65 16.62
CA PRO A 137 14.45 -17.96 15.84
C PRO A 137 14.43 -17.25 14.48
N CYS A 138 13.85 -17.91 13.48
CA CYS A 138 13.70 -17.35 12.13
C CYS A 138 12.23 -17.37 11.68
N VAL A 139 11.90 -16.50 10.73
CA VAL A 139 10.58 -16.42 10.12
C VAL A 139 10.60 -17.10 8.75
N VAL A 140 9.66 -18.01 8.53
CA VAL A 140 9.41 -18.69 7.26
C VAL A 140 8.20 -18.06 6.59
N LYS A 141 8.33 -17.58 5.36
CA LYS A 141 7.23 -16.93 4.62
C LYS A 141 7.02 -17.54 3.24
N ARG A 142 5.80 -17.97 2.92
CA ARG A 142 5.37 -18.20 1.53
C ARG A 142 5.46 -16.90 0.75
N HIS A 143 6.03 -16.96 -0.46
CA HIS A 143 6.24 -15.75 -1.28
C HIS A 143 4.93 -15.16 -1.82
N ASP A 144 3.94 -16.01 -2.06
CA ASP A 144 2.72 -15.75 -2.83
C ASP A 144 1.44 -15.68 -1.99
N LEU A 145 1.53 -15.86 -0.67
CA LEU A 145 0.40 -15.75 0.26
C LEU A 145 0.38 -14.38 0.97
N ASN A 146 -0.80 -14.00 1.47
CA ASN A 146 -1.08 -12.72 2.12
C ASN A 146 -1.78 -12.89 3.48
N GLY A 147 -1.97 -11.80 4.22
CA GLY A 147 -2.74 -11.79 5.46
C GLY A 147 -2.15 -12.62 6.60
N GLY A 148 -0.82 -12.85 6.58
CA GLY A 148 -0.12 -13.72 7.54
C GLY A 148 -0.27 -15.23 7.23
N CYS A 149 -1.00 -15.61 6.18
CA CYS A 149 -1.05 -16.99 5.72
C CYS A 149 0.33 -17.43 5.21
N GLY A 150 0.79 -18.61 5.64
CA GLY A 150 2.11 -19.12 5.30
C GLY A 150 3.27 -18.34 5.92
N VAL A 151 3.04 -17.65 7.04
CA VAL A 151 4.07 -17.03 7.88
C VAL A 151 4.14 -17.75 9.22
N GLU A 152 5.32 -18.22 9.62
CA GLU A 152 5.55 -18.88 10.91
C GLU A 152 6.93 -18.54 11.48
N ILE A 153 7.07 -18.63 12.81
CA ILE A 153 8.37 -18.53 13.49
C ILE A 153 8.87 -19.95 13.77
N ALA A 154 10.01 -20.32 13.20
CA ALA A 154 10.73 -21.53 13.55
C ALA A 154 11.70 -21.24 14.70
N GLU A 155 11.53 -21.95 15.81
CA GLU A 155 12.39 -21.88 17.01
C GLU A 155 13.61 -22.80 16.93
N SER A 156 13.53 -23.82 16.07
CA SER A 156 14.55 -24.85 15.90
C SER A 156 14.73 -25.25 14.44
N ILE A 157 15.84 -25.91 14.12
CA ILE A 157 16.10 -26.45 12.78
C ILE A 157 15.10 -27.56 12.46
N GLU A 158 14.74 -28.37 13.47
CA GLU A 158 13.73 -29.41 13.36
C GLU A 158 12.36 -28.82 13.04
N GLY A 159 11.96 -27.73 13.71
CA GLY A 159 10.71 -27.03 13.42
C GLY A 159 10.70 -26.40 12.03
N LEU A 160 11.84 -25.86 11.59
CA LEU A 160 12.01 -25.36 10.22
C LEU A 160 11.85 -26.49 9.18
N ALA A 161 12.43 -27.67 9.45
CA ALA A 161 12.28 -28.84 8.59
C ALA A 161 10.83 -29.36 8.59
N GLU A 162 10.16 -29.40 9.74
CA GLU A 162 8.75 -29.78 9.86
C GLU A 162 7.85 -28.89 9.01
N LEU A 163 8.04 -27.56 9.10
CA LEU A 163 7.29 -26.60 8.28
C LEU A 163 7.40 -26.93 6.80
N SER A 164 8.59 -27.28 6.30
CA SER A 164 8.79 -27.63 4.89
C SER A 164 8.01 -28.87 4.41
N GLY A 165 7.56 -29.72 5.34
CA GLY A 165 6.83 -30.96 5.07
C GLY A 165 5.30 -30.82 5.14
N ILE A 166 4.77 -29.71 5.64
CA ILE A 166 3.33 -29.52 5.90
C ILE A 166 2.73 -28.35 5.11
N GLU A 167 1.42 -28.39 4.89
CA GLU A 167 0.70 -27.24 4.34
C GLU A 167 0.74 -26.05 5.31
N PRO A 168 0.79 -24.80 4.82
CA PRO A 168 0.84 -24.41 3.41
C PRO A 168 2.26 -24.28 2.84
N TRP A 169 3.32 -24.80 3.45
CA TRP A 169 4.70 -24.61 2.94
C TRP A 169 5.20 -25.75 2.04
N LYS A 170 4.61 -26.94 2.17
CA LYS A 170 5.01 -28.15 1.46
C LYS A 170 5.15 -27.96 -0.04
N GLY A 171 6.36 -28.16 -0.57
CA GLY A 171 6.62 -28.09 -2.01
C GLY A 171 6.60 -26.69 -2.61
N HIS A 172 6.59 -25.64 -1.79
CA HIS A 172 6.52 -24.26 -2.24
C HIS A 172 7.77 -23.44 -1.89
N PRO A 173 8.13 -22.44 -2.71
CA PRO A 173 9.19 -21.49 -2.38
C PRO A 173 8.88 -20.71 -1.09
N VAL A 174 9.89 -20.58 -0.23
CA VAL A 174 9.81 -19.84 1.02
C VAL A 174 10.94 -18.85 1.17
N LEU A 175 10.68 -17.76 1.89
CA LEU A 175 11.66 -16.76 2.29
C LEU A 175 12.00 -17.01 3.76
N LEU A 176 13.29 -17.08 4.06
CA LEU A 176 13.81 -17.21 5.42
C LEU A 176 14.39 -15.87 5.87
N GLN A 177 13.91 -15.38 7.01
CA GLN A 177 14.31 -14.10 7.58
C GLN A 177 14.60 -14.24 9.07
N GLY A 178 15.48 -13.40 9.62
CA GLY A 178 15.64 -13.29 11.07
C GLY A 178 14.34 -12.85 11.73
N TYR A 179 14.03 -13.42 12.89
CA TYR A 179 12.93 -12.92 13.71
C TYR A 179 13.35 -11.64 14.42
N GLU A 180 12.55 -10.59 14.23
CA GLU A 180 12.77 -9.27 14.81
C GLU A 180 11.72 -9.04 15.91
N PRO A 181 12.04 -9.35 17.18
CA PRO A 181 11.09 -9.23 18.27
C PRO A 181 10.75 -7.76 18.52
N SER A 182 9.46 -7.46 18.64
CA SER A 182 8.99 -6.13 18.98
C SER A 182 7.69 -6.21 19.79
N PRO A 183 7.53 -5.38 20.83
CA PRO A 183 6.28 -5.30 21.57
C PRO A 183 5.14 -4.68 20.74
N ALA A 184 5.45 -4.01 19.63
CA ALA A 184 4.46 -3.43 18.74
C ALA A 184 4.90 -3.46 17.28
N GLN A 185 3.92 -3.62 16.39
CA GLN A 185 4.09 -3.46 14.95
C GLN A 185 3.51 -2.11 14.55
N TYR A 186 3.98 -1.58 13.44
CA TYR A 186 3.50 -0.34 12.88
C TYR A 186 3.05 -0.58 11.46
N VAL A 187 1.98 0.08 11.08
CA VAL A 187 1.51 0.12 9.71
C VAL A 187 1.36 1.58 9.29
N THR A 188 2.08 1.97 8.24
CA THR A 188 1.93 3.29 7.61
C THR A 188 1.16 3.12 6.30
N HIS A 189 0.00 3.74 6.22
CA HIS A 189 -0.74 3.90 4.97
C HIS A 189 -0.37 5.23 4.36
N ALA A 190 0.08 5.23 3.12
CA ALA A 190 0.55 6.42 2.44
C ALA A 190 0.00 6.54 1.03
N VAL A 191 -0.13 7.78 0.56
CA VAL A 191 -0.31 8.10 -0.86
C VAL A 191 0.97 8.73 -1.34
N CYS A 192 1.55 8.17 -2.39
CA CYS A 192 2.86 8.56 -2.88
C CYS A 192 2.81 9.09 -4.32
N ARG A 193 3.82 9.87 -4.70
CA ARG A 193 4.07 10.27 -6.09
C ARG A 193 5.56 10.35 -6.35
N SER A 194 6.02 9.66 -7.40
CA SER A 194 7.43 9.60 -7.77
C SER A 194 8.36 9.25 -6.58
N GLY A 195 7.88 8.34 -5.73
CA GLY A 195 8.57 7.86 -4.53
C GLY A 195 8.57 8.81 -3.32
N ARG A 196 7.82 9.91 -3.38
CA ARG A 196 7.59 10.84 -2.25
C ARG A 196 6.25 10.58 -1.60
N ILE A 197 6.18 10.63 -0.27
CA ILE A 197 4.93 10.56 0.48
C ILE A 197 4.23 11.92 0.40
N LEU A 198 2.98 11.92 -0.09
CA LEU A 198 2.13 13.11 -0.18
C LEU A 198 1.22 13.26 1.03
N SER A 199 0.76 12.13 1.58
CA SER A 199 -0.08 12.04 2.76
C SER A 199 0.11 10.67 3.39
N GLN A 200 -0.03 10.59 4.72
CA GLN A 200 0.06 9.33 5.44
C GLN A 200 -0.77 9.32 6.72
N VAL A 201 -1.09 8.12 7.17
CA VAL A 201 -1.49 7.82 8.54
C VAL A 201 -0.73 6.60 9.02
N THR A 202 -0.29 6.63 10.28
CA THR A 202 0.42 5.51 10.91
C THR A 202 -0.35 5.03 12.10
N TYR A 203 -0.49 3.71 12.20
CA TYR A 203 -1.04 3.04 13.36
C TYR A 203 0.03 2.20 14.02
N ARG A 204 0.07 2.25 15.36
CA ARG A 204 0.77 1.27 16.18
C ARG A 204 -0.22 0.17 16.53
N GLN A 205 0.22 -1.07 16.39
CA GLN A 205 -0.54 -2.30 16.59
C GLN A 205 0.15 -3.15 17.64
N THR A 206 -0.56 -3.42 18.73
CA THR A 206 -0.10 -4.35 19.77
C THR A 206 -0.95 -5.61 19.66
N LEU A 207 -0.31 -6.75 19.37
CA LEU A 207 -1.01 -8.02 19.26
C LEU A 207 -1.39 -8.51 20.68
N ALA A 208 -2.62 -8.99 20.84
CA ALA A 208 -3.09 -9.53 22.10
C ALA A 208 -2.46 -10.91 22.39
N ASP A 209 -2.58 -11.35 23.64
CA ASP A 209 -2.31 -12.73 24.09
C ASP A 209 -0.91 -13.28 23.74
N GLY A 210 0.09 -12.39 23.66
CA GLY A 210 1.48 -12.78 23.35
C GLY A 210 1.68 -13.26 21.90
N ALA A 211 0.71 -13.04 21.01
CA ALA A 211 0.85 -13.39 19.61
C ALA A 211 2.04 -12.64 18.97
N ARG A 212 2.85 -13.37 18.21
CA ARG A 212 4.07 -12.84 17.58
C ARG A 212 3.92 -12.57 16.08
N ILE A 213 2.90 -13.17 15.46
CA ILE A 213 2.53 -12.98 14.06
C ILE A 213 1.05 -12.56 14.03
N ARG A 214 0.76 -11.50 13.28
CA ARG A 214 -0.61 -11.08 13.00
C ARG A 214 -1.23 -12.03 11.97
N ARG A 215 -2.36 -12.65 12.33
CA ARG A 215 -3.23 -13.41 11.43
C ARG A 215 -4.57 -12.69 11.29
N TRP A 216 -5.41 -13.14 10.36
CA TRP A 216 -6.72 -12.53 10.08
C TRP A 216 -7.59 -12.30 11.33
N ASN A 217 -7.62 -13.26 12.25
CA ASN A 217 -8.42 -13.20 13.49
C ASN A 217 -7.61 -12.82 14.73
N THR A 218 -6.37 -12.34 14.58
CA THR A 218 -5.57 -11.93 15.74
C THR A 218 -6.16 -10.65 16.34
N ALA A 219 -6.66 -10.74 17.57
CA ALA A 219 -7.05 -9.58 18.34
C ALA A 219 -5.85 -8.65 18.50
N LEU A 220 -6.06 -7.35 18.26
CA LEU A 220 -5.02 -6.35 18.40
C LEU A 220 -5.61 -5.05 18.91
N VAL A 221 -4.80 -4.30 19.64
CA VAL A 221 -5.08 -2.90 19.98
C VAL A 221 -4.40 -2.04 18.94
N GLN A 222 -5.18 -1.17 18.29
CA GLN A 222 -4.68 -0.22 17.31
C GLN A 222 -4.81 1.21 17.85
N GLU A 223 -3.73 1.98 17.77
CA GLU A 223 -3.72 3.40 18.08
C GLU A 223 -3.09 4.19 16.94
N ARG A 224 -3.65 5.37 16.64
CA ARG A 224 -3.04 6.30 15.69
C ARG A 224 -1.84 6.97 16.33
N VAL A 225 -0.70 6.98 15.65
CA VAL A 225 0.54 7.59 16.13
C VAL A 225 1.16 8.52 15.09
N SER A 226 2.02 9.42 15.55
CA SER A 226 2.87 10.21 14.65
C SER A 226 4.18 9.44 14.39
N PRO A 227 4.48 9.07 13.13
CA PRO A 227 5.73 8.36 12.83
C PRO A 227 6.92 9.31 12.96
N ALA A 228 8.09 8.77 13.32
CA ALA A 228 9.33 9.53 13.26
C ALA A 228 9.66 9.91 11.81
N ALA A 229 10.22 11.11 11.59
CA ALA A 229 10.60 11.57 10.26
C ALA A 229 11.57 10.59 9.55
N ALA A 230 12.52 10.02 10.30
CA ALA A 230 13.46 9.03 9.80
C ALA A 230 12.79 7.74 9.29
N TRP A 231 11.61 7.37 9.82
CA TRP A 231 10.85 6.23 9.32
C TRP A 231 10.23 6.54 7.96
N LEU A 232 9.65 7.73 7.80
CA LEU A 232 9.10 8.17 6.52
C LEU A 232 10.20 8.31 5.46
N ASP A 233 11.36 8.86 5.82
CA ASP A 233 12.53 8.90 4.94
C ASP A 233 13.01 7.49 4.55
N GLY A 234 13.01 6.56 5.52
CA GLY A 234 13.30 5.15 5.30
C GLY A 234 12.34 4.53 4.28
N ILE A 235 11.04 4.74 4.43
CA ILE A 235 10.00 4.28 3.50
C ILE A 235 10.23 4.87 2.10
N GLU A 236 10.44 6.18 1.99
CA GLU A 236 10.68 6.81 0.70
C GLU A 236 11.93 6.26 -0.01
N ARG A 237 12.96 5.81 0.71
CA ARG A 237 14.13 5.18 0.10
C ARG A 237 13.78 3.87 -0.64
N PHE A 238 12.77 3.13 -0.18
CA PHE A 238 12.23 1.99 -0.94
C PHE A 238 11.40 2.43 -2.15
N LEU A 239 10.77 3.60 -2.11
CA LEU A 239 9.79 4.02 -3.12
C LEU A 239 10.40 4.86 -4.26
N ARG A 240 11.45 5.65 -3.98
CA ARG A 240 12.14 6.53 -4.95
C ARG A 240 12.70 5.76 -6.16
N PRO A 241 13.46 4.65 -6.01
CA PRO A 241 14.03 3.96 -7.18
C PRO A 241 12.96 3.40 -8.12
N LEU A 242 11.79 3.02 -7.58
CA LEU A 242 10.65 2.53 -8.35
C LEU A 242 9.82 3.66 -8.99
N SER A 243 10.16 4.94 -8.75
CA SER A 243 9.31 6.09 -9.07
C SER A 243 7.86 5.88 -8.61
N TYR A 244 7.69 5.26 -7.44
CA TYR A 244 6.40 4.74 -6.99
C TYR A 244 5.35 5.85 -6.88
N SER A 245 4.15 5.61 -7.44
CA SER A 245 3.03 6.53 -7.35
C SER A 245 1.77 5.76 -6.98
N GLY A 246 0.92 6.29 -6.11
CA GLY A 246 -0.31 5.63 -5.67
C GLY A 246 -0.33 5.26 -4.19
N PRO A 247 -1.36 4.55 -3.73
CA PRO A 247 -1.47 4.16 -2.33
C PRO A 247 -0.52 3.01 -2.01
N CYS A 248 0.03 2.97 -0.80
CA CYS A 248 0.73 1.80 -0.27
C CYS A 248 0.46 1.64 1.22
N CYS A 249 0.63 0.41 1.71
CA CYS A 249 0.57 0.02 3.11
C CYS A 249 1.90 -0.63 3.47
N VAL A 250 2.62 -0.05 4.44
CA VAL A 250 3.95 -0.49 4.84
C VAL A 250 3.88 -1.07 6.24
N ASP A 251 4.26 -2.33 6.40
CA ASP A 251 4.27 -3.04 7.68
C ASP A 251 5.71 -3.15 8.19
N TYR A 252 5.95 -2.71 9.43
CA TYR A 252 7.29 -2.59 9.99
C TYR A 252 7.31 -2.62 11.52
N ILE A 253 8.51 -2.67 12.08
CA ILE A 253 8.75 -2.35 13.50
C ILE A 253 9.74 -1.19 13.61
N ALA A 254 9.79 -0.59 14.79
CA ALA A 254 10.90 0.23 15.23
C ALA A 254 11.84 -0.63 16.09
N ARG A 255 13.10 -0.73 15.72
CA ARG A 255 14.13 -1.41 16.53
C ARG A 255 14.45 -0.61 17.78
N ALA A 256 15.15 -1.23 18.72
CA ALA A 256 15.55 -0.60 19.99
C ALA A 256 16.40 0.68 19.81
N ASP A 257 17.17 0.77 18.72
CA ASP A 257 17.94 1.96 18.33
C ASP A 257 17.09 3.04 17.63
N GLY A 258 15.78 2.82 17.52
CA GLY A 258 14.84 3.70 16.83
C GLY A 258 14.80 3.53 15.31
N SER A 259 15.63 2.64 14.75
CA SER A 259 15.68 2.42 13.30
C SER A 259 14.46 1.66 12.78
N LEU A 260 14.12 1.94 11.52
CA LEU A 260 13.04 1.28 10.80
C LEU A 260 13.46 -0.14 10.38
N CYS A 261 12.59 -1.13 10.58
CA CYS A 261 12.70 -2.46 10.00
C CYS A 261 11.41 -2.84 9.25
N VAL A 262 11.43 -2.72 7.93
CA VAL A 262 10.32 -2.98 7.01
C VAL A 262 10.20 -4.47 6.72
N PHE A 263 9.00 -5.01 6.94
CA PHE A 263 8.67 -6.40 6.64
C PHE A 263 8.07 -6.57 5.25
N GLU A 264 7.17 -5.67 4.86
CA GLU A 264 6.55 -5.67 3.54
C GLU A 264 6.02 -4.28 3.16
N ILE A 265 5.87 -4.06 1.85
CA ILE A 265 5.20 -2.89 1.28
C ILE A 265 4.12 -3.42 0.33
N ASN A 266 2.86 -3.30 0.72
CA ASN A 266 1.71 -3.67 -0.10
C ASN A 266 1.35 -2.49 -1.01
N PRO A 267 1.38 -2.62 -2.36
CA PRO A 267 1.16 -1.50 -3.27
C PRO A 267 -0.32 -1.14 -3.47
N ARG A 268 -1.05 -1.04 -2.36
CA ARG A 268 -2.49 -0.78 -2.25
C ARG A 268 -2.82 -0.12 -0.91
N LEU A 269 -4.08 0.27 -0.70
CA LEU A 269 -4.57 0.62 0.64
C LEU A 269 -4.46 -0.61 1.57
N GLY A 270 -4.34 -0.39 2.88
CA GLY A 270 -4.30 -1.49 3.84
C GLY A 270 -5.64 -1.69 4.56
N GLY A 271 -5.87 -2.92 5.04
CA GLY A 271 -7.16 -3.32 5.62
C GLY A 271 -7.57 -2.56 6.88
N SER A 272 -6.62 -2.08 7.68
CA SER A 272 -6.95 -1.30 8.88
C SER A 272 -7.63 0.04 8.57
N LEU A 273 -7.49 0.58 7.35
CA LEU A 273 -8.24 1.76 6.93
C LEU A 273 -9.73 1.50 6.69
N MET A 274 -10.11 0.23 6.48
CA MET A 274 -11.48 -0.15 6.14
C MET A 274 -12.37 -0.30 7.37
N MET A 275 -11.81 -0.14 8.57
CA MET A 275 -12.57 -0.17 9.82
C MET A 275 -13.42 1.11 9.96
N PRO A 276 -14.69 1.02 10.41
CA PRO A 276 -15.59 2.17 10.49
C PRO A 276 -15.02 3.38 11.25
N GLU A 277 -14.30 3.15 12.34
CA GLU A 277 -13.65 4.18 13.16
C GLU A 277 -12.56 4.97 12.41
N ASN A 278 -11.99 4.40 11.34
CA ASN A 278 -10.91 5.00 10.56
C ASN A 278 -11.42 5.70 9.28
N VAL A 279 -12.73 5.89 9.13
CA VAL A 279 -13.34 6.53 7.95
C VAL A 279 -12.74 7.90 7.63
N GLY A 280 -12.37 8.69 8.65
CA GLY A 280 -11.74 9.99 8.48
C GLY A 280 -10.35 9.90 7.85
N ASP A 281 -9.56 8.91 8.27
CA ASP A 281 -8.21 8.68 7.75
C ASP A 281 -8.24 8.12 6.33
N LEU A 282 -9.13 7.16 6.06
CA LEU A 282 -9.38 6.66 4.70
C LEU A 282 -9.81 7.82 3.77
N GLY A 283 -10.75 8.67 4.21
CA GLY A 283 -11.20 9.84 3.48
C GLY A 283 -10.07 10.84 3.17
N ALA A 284 -9.14 11.05 4.11
CA ALA A 284 -7.99 11.93 3.91
C ALA A 284 -7.02 11.40 2.84
N LEU A 285 -6.74 10.09 2.84
CA LEU A 285 -5.90 9.46 1.81
C LEU A 285 -6.59 9.46 0.45
N LEU A 286 -7.87 9.12 0.38
CA LEU A 286 -8.65 9.16 -0.87
C LEU A 286 -8.73 10.58 -1.44
N ARG A 287 -8.93 11.61 -0.62
CA ARG A 287 -8.87 13.01 -1.06
C ARG A 287 -7.51 13.35 -1.69
N THR A 288 -6.42 12.83 -1.13
CA THR A 288 -5.08 12.99 -1.69
C THR A 288 -4.97 12.30 -3.05
N LEU A 289 -5.46 11.06 -3.19
CA LEU A 289 -5.51 10.36 -4.48
C LEU A 289 -6.27 11.17 -5.54
N LEU A 290 -7.46 11.67 -5.22
CA LEU A 290 -8.28 12.47 -6.14
C LEU A 290 -7.59 13.76 -6.61
N ARG A 291 -6.87 14.42 -5.69
CA ARG A 291 -6.12 15.67 -5.97
C ARG A 291 -4.95 15.44 -6.92
N PHE A 292 -4.24 14.32 -6.74
CA PHE A 292 -2.98 14.06 -7.44
C PHE A 292 -3.10 13.09 -8.61
N ALA A 293 -4.26 12.44 -8.79
CA ALA A 293 -4.54 11.65 -9.98
C ALA A 293 -4.42 12.47 -11.26
N ARG A 294 -3.90 11.83 -12.30
CA ARG A 294 -3.68 12.40 -13.62
C ARG A 294 -4.13 11.39 -14.67
N PRO A 295 -4.35 11.81 -15.93
CA PRO A 295 -4.49 10.87 -17.02
C PRO A 295 -3.36 9.84 -16.94
N LEU A 296 -3.73 8.57 -16.86
CA LEU A 296 -2.76 7.50 -16.82
C LEU A 296 -1.99 7.53 -18.15
N ALA A 297 -0.65 7.53 -18.05
CA ALA A 297 0.17 7.41 -19.26
C ALA A 297 0.06 5.97 -19.77
N THR A 298 0.14 5.80 -21.09
CA THR A 298 0.41 4.50 -21.71
C THR A 298 1.84 4.11 -21.33
N GLY A 299 1.99 3.49 -20.16
CA GLY A 299 3.25 2.95 -19.65
C GLY A 299 3.44 1.49 -20.05
#